data_AF-A0A968YFJ0-F1
#
_entry.id   AF-A0A968YFJ0-F1
#
_cell.length_a   1.000
_cell.length_b   1.000
_cell.length_c   1.000
_cell.angle_alpha   90.00
_cell.angle_beta   90.00
_cell.angle_gamma   90.00
#
_symmetry.space_group_name_H-M   'P 1'
#
loop_
_entity.id
_entity.type
_entity.pdbx_description
1 polymer ?
#
loop_
_entity_poly.entity_id
_entity_poly.type
_entity_poly.pdbx_seq_one_letter_code
_entity_poly.pdbx_strand_id
1 'polypeptide(L)'
;MTSKNPNVKASLKTVWRVASAAIVVGGLWAGSVLAKDPFRTTNPKPISDNTSAAFEALFKQGNYKAATTYLSKLDPNEPLALSMKASLTYSSMQGLSKEEKDKKSAILEEFKSYATQTRSAAEKLRGSDPLRGNLYLAVSHFFDGVYTFTKEGAVKGAPQVLNELQQIMKYLDAAQVQSPNDPELNLLRGYIDVYTGVYLPFSNATKGLERLEKYAGPRYLAERGLAMGYLEMKDYDKAIAAVDRARQLAPDNPELEYLKARILVKQGKDQESLSYFEKALSKKEQNQLPLGLVKEMERAQRKTKERVAGVGK
;
A
#
# COMPACT_ATOMS: atom_id res chain seq x y z
N MET A 1 33.66 -14.23 13.36
CA MET A 1 32.99 -12.95 13.68
C MET A 1 32.02 -12.62 12.56
N THR A 2 30.73 -12.38 12.84
CA THR A 2 29.74 -12.04 11.80
C THR A 2 29.16 -10.65 12.01
N SER A 3 29.30 -9.79 10.99
CA SER A 3 28.82 -8.40 11.04
C SER A 3 27.29 -8.35 11.05
N LYS A 4 26.71 -7.92 12.18
CA LYS A 4 25.26 -7.69 12.32
C LYS A 4 24.88 -6.36 11.65
N ASN A 5 24.90 -6.31 10.32
CA ASN A 5 24.51 -5.12 9.55
C ASN A 5 23.04 -4.74 9.88
N PRO A 6 22.80 -3.60 10.57
CA PRO A 6 21.47 -3.29 11.11
C PRO A 6 20.43 -2.98 10.02
N ASN A 7 20.88 -2.63 8.82
CA ASN A 7 20.02 -2.24 7.70
C ASN A 7 19.08 -3.38 7.24
N VAL A 8 19.49 -4.65 7.37
CA VAL A 8 18.68 -5.81 6.94
C VAL A 8 17.41 -5.98 7.80
N LYS A 9 17.46 -5.60 9.08
CA LYS A 9 16.26 -5.58 9.95
C LYS A 9 15.41 -4.31 9.79
N ALA A 10 15.89 -3.31 9.04
CA ALA A 10 15.13 -2.13 8.66
C ALA A 10 14.42 -2.36 7.31
N SER A 11 15.10 -2.89 6.29
CA SER A 11 14.52 -3.19 4.97
C SER A 11 13.28 -4.09 5.08
N LEU A 12 13.37 -5.17 5.87
CA LEU A 12 12.27 -6.08 6.21
C LEU A 12 11.12 -5.45 7.04
N LYS A 13 11.12 -4.12 7.24
CA LYS A 13 9.97 -3.35 7.73
C LYS A 13 9.48 -2.29 6.76
N THR A 14 10.31 -1.84 5.82
CA THR A 14 9.95 -0.79 4.86
C THR A 14 9.16 -1.31 3.65
N VAL A 15 9.41 -2.57 3.23
CA VAL A 15 8.71 -3.27 2.13
C VAL A 15 7.18 -3.40 2.33
N TRP A 16 6.67 -3.13 3.53
CA TRP A 16 5.36 -3.59 4.02
C TRP A 16 4.24 -2.53 3.97
N ARG A 17 4.47 -1.39 3.32
CA ARG A 17 3.67 -0.15 3.50
C ARG A 17 3.04 0.40 2.23
N VAL A 18 2.75 -0.52 1.30
CA VAL A 18 2.66 -0.20 -0.12
C VAL A 18 1.21 -0.16 -0.65
N ALA A 19 0.31 -0.94 -0.07
CA ALA A 19 -1.03 -1.15 -0.61
C ALA A 19 -2.07 -0.07 -0.20
N SER A 20 -2.01 1.18 -0.71
CA SER A 20 -3.12 2.19 -0.55
C SER A 20 -3.21 3.43 -1.50
N ALA A 21 -4.25 3.58 -2.39
CA ALA A 21 -4.88 4.83 -3.00
C ALA A 21 -6.02 4.56 -4.12
N ALA A 22 -7.17 5.26 -4.47
CA ALA A 22 -7.72 6.61 -4.05
C ALA A 22 -9.13 7.28 -4.53
N ILE A 23 -10.07 7.77 -3.61
CA ILE A 23 -11.37 8.62 -3.63
C ILE A 23 -11.20 10.15 -3.59
N VAL A 24 -12.00 11.11 -4.10
CA VAL A 24 -13.15 11.25 -5.05
C VAL A 24 -13.36 12.76 -5.30
N VAL A 25 -14.12 13.17 -6.33
CA VAL A 25 -15.06 14.33 -6.30
C VAL A 25 -16.23 14.01 -7.24
N GLY A 26 -17.46 14.48 -6.96
CA GLY A 26 -18.61 14.30 -7.87
C GLY A 26 -19.78 15.25 -7.57
N GLY A 27 -20.82 15.22 -8.42
CA GLY A 27 -22.05 16.02 -8.22
C GLY A 27 -23.06 15.90 -9.38
N LEU A 28 -24.17 15.18 -9.11
CA LEU A 28 -25.54 15.29 -9.66
C LEU A 28 -25.73 15.92 -11.08
N TRP A 29 -26.35 15.28 -12.07
CA TRP A 29 -27.59 14.46 -12.03
C TRP A 29 -27.64 13.36 -13.13
N ALA A 30 -28.53 12.38 -12.92
CA ALA A 30 -29.23 11.57 -13.94
C ALA A 30 -28.44 11.06 -15.17
N GLY A 31 -27.76 9.92 -15.02
CA GLY A 31 -27.20 9.14 -16.13
C GLY A 31 -26.51 7.88 -15.59
N SER A 32 -26.53 6.78 -16.34
CA SER A 32 -25.89 5.53 -15.95
C SER A 32 -24.55 5.30 -16.67
N VAL A 33 -23.72 4.43 -16.07
CA VAL A 33 -22.48 3.84 -16.60
C VAL A 33 -21.19 4.69 -16.49
N LEU A 34 -20.11 4.00 -16.08
CA LEU A 34 -18.71 4.42 -15.86
C LEU A 34 -18.46 5.40 -14.68
N ALA A 35 -17.43 5.21 -13.84
CA ALA A 35 -16.43 4.15 -13.79
C ALA A 35 -16.57 3.29 -12.51
N LYS A 36 -16.53 1.96 -12.67
CA LYS A 36 -16.45 0.99 -11.56
C LYS A 36 -15.01 0.53 -11.31
N ASP A 37 -14.30 0.17 -12.38
CA ASP A 37 -12.86 -0.14 -12.36
C ASP A 37 -12.07 1.15 -12.09
N PRO A 38 -11.30 1.23 -10.99
CA PRO A 38 -10.52 2.42 -10.68
C PRO A 38 -9.17 2.48 -11.42
N PHE A 39 -8.76 1.40 -12.09
CA PHE A 39 -7.48 1.28 -12.79
C PHE A 39 -7.62 1.52 -14.30
N ARG A 40 -8.71 1.05 -14.91
CA ARG A 40 -8.87 0.99 -16.38
C ARG A 40 -9.94 1.94 -16.91
N THR A 41 -9.53 2.86 -17.77
CA THR A 41 -10.43 3.67 -18.61
C THR A 41 -10.89 2.95 -19.87
N THR A 42 -10.12 1.95 -20.34
CA THR A 42 -10.41 1.13 -21.53
C THR A 42 -10.57 -0.33 -21.10
N ASN A 43 -11.64 -0.99 -21.55
CA ASN A 43 -12.04 -2.34 -21.10
C ASN A 43 -12.11 -2.48 -19.55
N PRO A 44 -12.93 -1.65 -18.87
CA PRO A 44 -13.05 -1.65 -17.42
C PRO A 44 -13.63 -2.97 -16.90
N LYS A 45 -13.04 -3.49 -15.82
CA LYS A 45 -13.46 -4.75 -15.20
C LYS A 45 -14.61 -4.49 -14.20
N PRO A 46 -15.67 -5.32 -14.21
CA PRO A 46 -16.82 -5.09 -13.35
C PRO A 46 -16.47 -5.37 -11.88
N ILE A 47 -16.75 -4.41 -11.00
CA ILE A 47 -16.71 -4.56 -9.54
C ILE A 47 -17.98 -3.96 -8.90
N SER A 48 -18.28 -4.34 -7.65
CA SER A 48 -19.44 -3.79 -6.92
C SER A 48 -19.25 -2.30 -6.58
N ASP A 49 -20.35 -1.56 -6.42
CA ASP A 49 -20.28 -0.13 -6.07
C ASP A 49 -19.70 0.09 -4.67
N ASN A 50 -19.91 -0.85 -3.73
CA ASN A 50 -19.23 -0.85 -2.44
C ASN A 50 -17.72 -1.12 -2.60
N THR A 51 -17.30 -1.98 -3.54
CA THR A 51 -15.87 -2.22 -3.80
C THR A 51 -15.22 -0.99 -4.41
N SER A 52 -15.87 -0.34 -5.37
CA SER A 52 -15.40 0.92 -5.96
C SER A 52 -15.31 2.00 -4.88
N ALA A 53 -16.41 2.30 -4.17
CA ALA A 53 -16.41 3.28 -3.08
C ALA A 53 -15.43 2.95 -1.95
N ALA A 54 -15.19 1.67 -1.62
CA ALA A 54 -14.18 1.26 -0.63
C ALA A 54 -12.74 1.46 -1.11
N PHE A 55 -12.44 0.99 -2.32
CA PHE A 55 -11.15 1.18 -2.97
C PHE A 55 -10.84 2.64 -3.05
N GLU A 56 -11.79 3.42 -3.55
CA GLU A 56 -11.61 4.83 -3.67
C GLU A 56 -11.42 5.32 -2.19
N ALA A 57 -12.33 5.08 -1.22
CA ALA A 57 -12.39 5.77 0.08
C ALA A 57 -11.10 5.70 0.93
N LEU A 58 -10.48 4.53 0.99
CA LEU A 58 -9.38 4.16 1.88
C LEU A 58 -8.10 5.03 1.71
N PHE A 59 -8.09 5.94 0.72
CA PHE A 59 -7.06 5.83 -0.29
C PHE A 59 -6.71 7.24 -0.98
N LYS A 60 -7.62 8.23 -1.26
CA LYS A 60 -7.31 9.68 -1.70
C LYS A 60 -8.05 10.76 -0.93
N GLN A 61 -9.05 10.37 -0.15
CA GLN A 61 -9.32 10.99 1.15
C GLN A 61 -8.44 10.39 2.25
N GLY A 62 -7.82 9.22 2.04
CA GLY A 62 -7.19 8.45 3.13
C GLY A 62 -8.18 8.11 4.25
N ASN A 63 -9.45 7.83 3.90
CA ASN A 63 -10.57 7.71 4.83
C ASN A 63 -10.84 6.24 5.15
N TYR A 64 -10.01 5.68 6.03
CA TYR A 64 -10.05 4.27 6.44
C TYR A 64 -11.38 3.91 7.12
N LYS A 65 -12.02 4.87 7.80
CA LYS A 65 -13.34 4.70 8.42
C LYS A 65 -14.42 4.44 7.36
N ALA A 66 -14.55 5.31 6.36
CA ALA A 66 -15.54 5.15 5.30
C ALA A 66 -15.29 3.86 4.48
N ALA A 67 -14.03 3.57 4.16
CA ALA A 67 -13.67 2.31 3.49
C ALA A 67 -14.07 1.06 4.27
N THR A 68 -13.86 1.07 5.58
CA THR A 68 -14.29 -0.04 6.47
C THR A 68 -15.82 -0.17 6.48
N THR A 69 -16.55 0.95 6.43
CA THR A 69 -18.02 0.96 6.28
C THR A 69 -18.47 0.38 4.95
N TYR A 70 -17.88 0.77 3.81
CA TYR A 70 -18.21 0.16 2.51
C TYR A 70 -17.88 -1.35 2.49
N LEU A 71 -16.74 -1.75 3.05
CA LEU A 71 -16.32 -3.15 3.22
C LEU A 71 -17.04 -3.90 4.35
N SER A 72 -18.14 -3.37 4.89
CA SER A 72 -19.13 -4.17 5.64
C SER A 72 -20.11 -4.87 4.70
N LYS A 73 -20.38 -4.29 3.52
CA LYS A 73 -21.24 -4.85 2.47
C LYS A 73 -20.38 -5.49 1.38
N LEU A 74 -19.55 -6.43 1.83
CA LEU A 74 -18.53 -7.14 1.06
C LEU A 74 -19.16 -8.08 0.01
N ASP A 75 -18.65 -8.04 -1.22
CA ASP A 75 -18.83 -9.12 -2.19
C ASP A 75 -17.78 -10.23 -1.90
N PRO A 76 -18.20 -11.45 -1.53
CA PRO A 76 -17.29 -12.54 -1.16
C PRO A 76 -16.59 -13.21 -2.35
N ASN A 77 -16.87 -12.80 -3.60
CA ASN A 77 -16.19 -13.29 -4.80
C ASN A 77 -15.34 -12.21 -5.50
N GLU A 78 -15.34 -10.96 -5.02
CA GLU A 78 -14.52 -9.87 -5.59
C GLU A 78 -13.16 -9.75 -4.85
N PRO A 79 -12.05 -10.23 -5.43
CA PRO A 79 -10.77 -10.32 -4.73
C PRO A 79 -10.15 -8.97 -4.39
N LEU A 80 -10.52 -7.86 -5.04
CA LEU A 80 -10.13 -6.50 -4.63
C LEU A 80 -10.69 -6.15 -3.25
N ALA A 81 -11.99 -6.40 -3.05
CA ALA A 81 -12.67 -6.09 -1.79
C ALA A 81 -12.06 -6.90 -0.64
N LEU A 82 -11.81 -8.19 -0.88
CA LEU A 82 -11.14 -9.10 0.05
C LEU A 82 -9.69 -8.69 0.35
N SER A 83 -8.94 -8.26 -0.66
CA SER A 83 -7.56 -7.78 -0.50
C SER A 83 -7.47 -6.51 0.35
N MET A 84 -8.40 -5.58 0.17
CA MET A 84 -8.47 -4.36 0.98
C MET A 84 -8.93 -4.65 2.40
N LYS A 85 -9.88 -5.58 2.58
CA LYS A 85 -10.31 -6.06 3.89
C LYS A 85 -9.13 -6.70 4.65
N ALA A 86 -8.38 -7.60 4.02
CA ALA A 86 -7.16 -8.19 4.58
C ALA A 86 -6.15 -7.10 4.98
N SER A 87 -5.85 -6.18 4.08
CA SER A 87 -4.89 -5.08 4.31
C SER A 87 -5.31 -4.17 5.48
N LEU A 88 -6.61 -3.88 5.61
CA LEU A 88 -7.20 -3.15 6.75
C LEU A 88 -7.08 -3.93 8.06
N THR A 89 -7.49 -5.19 8.08
CA THR A 89 -7.42 -6.07 9.26
C THR A 89 -5.98 -6.17 9.76
N TYR A 90 -5.00 -6.49 8.90
CA TYR A 90 -3.58 -6.49 9.28
C TYR A 90 -3.09 -5.13 9.80
N SER A 91 -3.52 -4.03 9.17
CA SER A 91 -3.15 -2.68 9.61
C SER A 91 -3.73 -2.28 10.96
N SER A 92 -4.84 -2.88 11.39
CA SER A 92 -5.43 -2.65 12.71
C SER A 92 -4.57 -3.16 13.87
N MET A 93 -3.64 -4.10 13.62
CA MET A 93 -2.63 -4.50 14.61
C MET A 93 -1.58 -3.42 14.89
N GLN A 94 -1.42 -2.47 13.96
CA GLN A 94 -0.40 -1.42 14.09
C GLN A 94 -0.82 -0.44 15.19
N GLY A 95 0.12 -0.10 16.09
CA GLY A 95 -0.14 0.76 17.23
C GLY A 95 -0.69 0.06 18.48
N LEU A 96 -1.08 -1.22 18.40
CA LEU A 96 -1.40 -2.05 19.57
C LEU A 96 -0.11 -2.36 20.38
N SER A 97 -0.23 -2.46 21.71
CA SER A 97 0.88 -2.58 22.66
C SER A 97 1.58 -3.96 22.64
N LYS A 98 2.65 -4.17 23.42
CA LYS A 98 3.30 -5.51 23.50
C LYS A 98 2.51 -6.51 24.35
N GLU A 99 1.60 -5.98 25.16
CA GLU A 99 0.78 -6.65 26.15
C GLU A 99 -0.51 -7.18 25.50
N GLU A 100 -1.03 -6.49 24.48
CA GLU A 100 -2.16 -6.90 23.62
C GLU A 100 -1.81 -8.08 22.67
N LYS A 101 -1.18 -9.16 23.17
CA LYS A 101 -0.72 -10.30 22.37
C LYS A 101 -1.87 -11.07 21.73
N ASP A 102 -2.86 -11.47 22.52
CA ASP A 102 -3.91 -12.38 22.06
C ASP A 102 -4.83 -11.71 21.04
N LYS A 103 -5.05 -10.40 21.22
CA LYS A 103 -5.71 -9.51 20.25
C LYS A 103 -4.94 -9.44 18.92
N LYS A 104 -3.61 -9.37 18.94
CA LYS A 104 -2.80 -9.44 17.71
C LYS A 104 -2.88 -10.81 17.05
N SER A 105 -2.84 -11.89 17.82
CA SER A 105 -3.03 -13.25 17.30
C SER A 105 -4.39 -13.39 16.61
N ALA A 106 -5.48 -12.95 17.25
CA ALA A 106 -6.83 -13.00 16.67
C ALA A 106 -6.94 -12.22 15.34
N ILE A 107 -6.41 -10.99 15.30
CA ILE A 107 -6.40 -10.17 14.07
C ILE A 107 -5.52 -10.80 12.98
N LEU A 108 -4.44 -11.50 13.34
CA LEU A 108 -3.56 -12.19 12.39
C LEU A 108 -4.25 -13.41 11.75
N GLU A 109 -5.06 -14.15 12.49
CA GLU A 109 -5.89 -15.24 11.93
C GLU A 109 -7.09 -14.69 11.12
N GLU A 110 -7.71 -13.57 11.53
CA GLU A 110 -8.74 -12.89 10.72
C GLU A 110 -8.15 -12.40 9.38
N PHE A 111 -6.95 -11.83 9.40
CA PHE A 111 -6.19 -11.49 8.20
C PHE A 111 -5.94 -12.71 7.31
N LYS A 112 -5.52 -13.84 7.88
CA LYS A 112 -5.33 -15.10 7.14
C LYS A 112 -6.62 -15.62 6.53
N SER A 113 -7.77 -15.42 7.17
CA SER A 113 -9.09 -15.74 6.61
C SER A 113 -9.37 -14.92 5.34
N TYR A 114 -9.21 -13.59 5.37
CA TYR A 114 -9.42 -12.77 4.16
C TYR A 114 -8.35 -13.01 3.07
N ALA A 115 -7.11 -13.33 3.44
CA ALA A 115 -6.09 -13.76 2.49
C ALA A 115 -6.47 -15.06 1.77
N THR A 116 -7.02 -16.03 2.51
CA THR A 116 -7.51 -17.30 1.97
C THR A 116 -8.74 -17.08 1.08
N GLN A 117 -9.69 -16.25 1.50
CA GLN A 117 -10.83 -15.86 0.66
C GLN A 117 -10.38 -15.15 -0.63
N THR A 118 -9.39 -14.26 -0.55
CA THR A 118 -8.78 -13.58 -1.72
C THR A 118 -8.26 -14.61 -2.72
N ARG A 119 -7.57 -15.66 -2.25
CA ARG A 119 -7.12 -16.78 -3.10
C ARG A 119 -8.29 -17.49 -3.76
N SER A 120 -9.28 -17.95 -2.98
CA SER A 120 -10.44 -18.69 -3.51
C SER A 120 -11.27 -17.87 -4.52
N ALA A 121 -11.33 -16.55 -4.35
CA ALA A 121 -11.94 -15.64 -5.31
C ALA A 121 -11.08 -15.52 -6.60
N ALA A 122 -9.76 -15.35 -6.45
CA ALA A 122 -8.82 -15.27 -7.57
C ALA A 122 -8.76 -16.55 -8.43
N GLU A 123 -8.81 -17.73 -7.78
CA GLU A 123 -8.81 -19.04 -8.44
C GLU A 123 -10.05 -19.25 -9.32
N LYS A 124 -11.24 -18.87 -8.81
CA LYS A 124 -12.48 -18.85 -9.60
C LYS A 124 -12.39 -17.84 -10.74
N LEU A 125 -11.98 -16.60 -10.44
CA LEU A 125 -11.91 -15.50 -11.40
C LEU A 125 -10.96 -15.80 -12.56
N ARG A 126 -9.87 -16.54 -12.33
CA ARG A 126 -8.90 -16.91 -13.38
C ARG A 126 -9.51 -17.65 -14.58
N GLY A 127 -10.67 -18.30 -14.43
CA GLY A 127 -11.37 -18.98 -15.52
C GLY A 127 -12.03 -18.03 -16.54
N SER A 128 -12.45 -16.83 -16.11
CA SER A 128 -13.11 -15.82 -16.97
C SER A 128 -12.28 -14.56 -17.16
N ASP A 129 -11.39 -14.24 -16.22
CA ASP A 129 -10.42 -13.16 -16.28
C ASP A 129 -9.02 -13.66 -15.83
N PRO A 130 -8.26 -14.29 -16.73
CA PRO A 130 -6.92 -14.81 -16.42
C PRO A 130 -5.94 -13.72 -15.96
N LEU A 131 -6.17 -12.46 -16.34
CA LEU A 131 -5.36 -11.31 -15.92
C LEU A 131 -5.58 -11.00 -14.44
N ARG A 132 -6.83 -10.70 -14.03
CA ARG A 132 -7.14 -10.42 -12.61
C ARG A 132 -6.96 -11.67 -11.75
N GLY A 133 -7.34 -12.86 -12.23
CA GLY A 133 -7.19 -14.10 -11.48
C GLY A 133 -5.73 -14.41 -11.11
N ASN A 134 -4.80 -14.26 -12.05
CA ASN A 134 -3.37 -14.40 -11.72
C ASN A 134 -2.85 -13.23 -10.87
N LEU A 135 -3.29 -11.99 -11.12
CA LEU A 135 -2.91 -10.84 -10.29
C LEU A 135 -3.26 -11.04 -8.80
N TYR A 136 -4.48 -11.47 -8.49
CA TYR A 136 -4.91 -11.69 -7.11
C TYR A 136 -4.37 -12.99 -6.49
N LEU A 137 -3.98 -13.98 -7.30
CA LEU A 137 -3.15 -15.08 -6.81
C LEU A 137 -1.81 -14.55 -6.29
N ALA A 138 -1.12 -13.66 -7.02
CA ALA A 138 0.10 -13.01 -6.52
C ALA A 138 -0.16 -12.23 -5.21
N VAL A 139 -1.25 -11.47 -5.13
CA VAL A 139 -1.65 -10.78 -3.87
C VAL A 139 -1.89 -11.77 -2.72
N SER A 140 -2.51 -12.93 -2.98
CA SER A 140 -2.70 -13.95 -1.93
C SER A 140 -1.39 -14.55 -1.41
N HIS A 141 -0.39 -14.73 -2.28
CA HIS A 141 0.95 -15.21 -1.88
C HIS A 141 1.71 -14.13 -1.12
N PHE A 142 1.56 -12.85 -1.48
CA PHE A 142 2.05 -11.75 -0.64
C PHE A 142 1.45 -11.80 0.76
N PHE A 143 0.13 -12.01 0.89
CA PHE A 143 -0.51 -12.13 2.21
C PHE A 143 -0.07 -13.36 3.01
N ASP A 144 0.21 -14.49 2.36
CA ASP A 144 0.73 -15.67 3.05
C ASP A 144 2.16 -15.47 3.56
N GLY A 145 3.01 -14.80 2.77
CA GLY A 145 4.33 -14.32 3.23
C GLY A 145 4.21 -13.34 4.40
N VAL A 146 3.21 -12.45 4.37
CA VAL A 146 2.90 -11.51 5.46
C VAL A 146 2.53 -12.26 6.75
N TYR A 147 1.65 -13.27 6.64
CA TYR A 147 1.21 -14.07 7.78
C TYR A 147 2.36 -14.87 8.39
N THR A 148 3.09 -15.66 7.58
CA THR A 148 4.19 -16.51 8.06
C THR A 148 5.34 -15.70 8.67
N PHE A 149 5.75 -14.59 8.06
CA PHE A 149 6.76 -13.70 8.65
C PHE A 149 6.32 -13.14 10.00
N THR A 150 5.04 -12.79 10.15
CA THR A 150 4.50 -12.20 11.39
C THR A 150 4.34 -13.25 12.49
N LYS A 151 3.95 -14.49 12.14
CA LYS A 151 3.70 -15.59 13.07
C LYS A 151 4.97 -16.30 13.53
N GLU A 152 5.90 -16.53 12.62
CA GLU A 152 7.11 -17.34 12.86
C GLU A 152 8.39 -16.50 13.02
N GLY A 153 8.36 -15.25 12.57
CA GLY A 153 9.50 -14.33 12.60
C GLY A 153 10.55 -14.59 11.51
N ALA A 154 11.41 -13.60 11.32
CA ALA A 154 12.38 -13.48 10.23
C ALA A 154 13.49 -14.57 10.14
N VAL A 155 13.46 -15.60 10.98
CA VAL A 155 14.40 -16.73 10.94
C VAL A 155 13.69 -18.02 10.54
N LYS A 156 12.58 -18.36 11.21
CA LYS A 156 11.82 -19.59 10.91
C LYS A 156 11.01 -19.46 9.62
N GLY A 157 10.28 -18.37 9.45
CA GLY A 157 9.43 -18.14 8.27
C GLY A 157 10.19 -17.75 6.99
N ALA A 158 11.52 -17.61 7.04
CA ALA A 158 12.31 -17.12 5.89
C ALA A 158 12.24 -18.03 4.64
N PRO A 159 12.30 -19.38 4.73
CA PRO A 159 12.17 -20.26 3.56
C PRO A 159 10.80 -20.13 2.90
N GLN A 160 9.72 -20.13 3.69
CA GLN A 160 8.36 -19.90 3.21
C GLN A 160 8.22 -18.53 2.53
N VAL A 161 8.71 -17.44 3.13
CA VAL A 161 8.66 -16.10 2.51
C VAL A 161 9.38 -16.06 1.16
N LEU A 162 10.46 -16.83 0.98
CA LEU A 162 11.12 -16.97 -0.32
C LEU A 162 10.31 -17.81 -1.32
N ASN A 163 9.63 -18.87 -0.88
CA ASN A 163 8.67 -19.61 -1.72
C ASN A 163 7.50 -18.73 -2.17
N GLU A 164 6.91 -17.97 -1.26
CA GLU A 164 5.81 -17.05 -1.59
C GLU A 164 6.26 -15.99 -2.59
N LEU A 165 7.49 -15.46 -2.44
CA LEU A 165 8.06 -14.52 -3.42
C LEU A 165 8.22 -15.14 -4.82
N GLN A 166 8.58 -16.42 -4.92
CA GLN A 166 8.61 -17.14 -6.20
C GLN A 166 7.22 -17.29 -6.80
N GLN A 167 6.19 -17.59 -6.00
CA GLN A 167 4.80 -17.64 -6.49
C GLN A 167 4.29 -16.25 -6.92
N ILE A 168 4.62 -15.19 -6.18
CA ILE A 168 4.31 -13.79 -6.57
C ILE A 168 4.85 -13.50 -7.97
N MET A 169 6.14 -13.75 -8.23
CA MET A 169 6.74 -13.48 -9.53
C MET A 169 6.08 -14.30 -10.64
N LYS A 170 5.94 -15.62 -10.46
CA LYS A 170 5.25 -16.54 -11.38
C LYS A 170 3.85 -16.05 -11.78
N TYR A 171 3.05 -15.58 -10.82
CA TYR A 171 1.69 -15.12 -11.10
C TYR A 171 1.65 -13.70 -11.69
N LEU A 172 2.59 -12.81 -11.35
CA LEU A 172 2.76 -11.53 -12.01
C LEU A 172 3.23 -11.67 -13.47
N ASP A 173 4.06 -12.68 -13.76
CA ASP A 173 4.47 -13.03 -15.14
C ASP A 173 3.29 -13.61 -15.93
N ALA A 174 2.54 -14.55 -15.34
CA ALA A 174 1.33 -15.11 -15.95
C ALA A 174 0.26 -14.03 -16.23
N ALA A 175 0.10 -13.04 -15.35
CA ALA A 175 -0.74 -11.87 -15.58
C ALA A 175 -0.17 -10.97 -16.70
N GLN A 176 1.14 -10.73 -16.74
CA GLN A 176 1.77 -9.88 -17.76
C GLN A 176 1.64 -10.46 -19.18
N VAL A 177 1.59 -11.78 -19.34
CA VAL A 177 1.29 -12.42 -20.64
C VAL A 177 -0.10 -12.07 -21.17
N GLN A 178 -1.08 -11.82 -20.29
CA GLN A 178 -2.45 -11.49 -20.70
C GLN A 178 -2.61 -10.02 -21.13
N SER A 179 -1.92 -9.10 -20.47
CA SER A 179 -1.92 -7.68 -20.82
C SER A 179 -0.66 -6.98 -20.27
N PRO A 180 0.40 -6.84 -21.09
CA PRO A 180 1.69 -6.34 -20.60
C PRO A 180 1.66 -4.92 -20.02
N ASN A 181 0.78 -4.08 -20.55
CA ASN A 181 0.65 -2.65 -20.22
C ASN A 181 -0.53 -2.37 -19.28
N ASP A 182 -1.10 -3.40 -18.64
CA ASP A 182 -2.27 -3.23 -17.77
C ASP A 182 -1.97 -2.32 -16.55
N PRO A 183 -2.84 -1.35 -16.23
CA PRO A 183 -2.57 -0.36 -15.18
C PRO A 183 -2.59 -0.93 -13.76
N GLU A 184 -3.45 -1.91 -13.48
CA GLU A 184 -3.57 -2.55 -12.17
C GLU A 184 -2.35 -3.45 -11.91
N LEU A 185 -1.96 -4.23 -12.92
CA LEU A 185 -0.75 -5.06 -12.89
C LEU A 185 0.52 -4.22 -12.76
N ASN A 186 0.70 -3.19 -13.59
CA ASN A 186 1.93 -2.40 -13.58
C ASN A 186 2.04 -1.48 -12.35
N LEU A 187 0.91 -1.15 -11.71
CA LEU A 187 0.91 -0.57 -10.37
C LEU A 187 1.50 -1.55 -9.36
N LEU A 188 0.87 -2.73 -9.17
CA LEU A 188 1.31 -3.70 -8.17
C LEU A 188 2.74 -4.18 -8.43
N ARG A 189 3.05 -4.53 -9.69
CA ARG A 189 4.38 -4.99 -10.08
C ARG A 189 5.41 -3.88 -10.04
N GLY A 190 5.09 -2.66 -10.47
CA GLY A 190 6.02 -1.53 -10.39
C GLY A 190 6.42 -1.22 -8.94
N TYR A 191 5.46 -1.27 -8.03
CA TYR A 191 5.71 -1.20 -6.58
C TYR A 191 6.59 -2.35 -6.06
N ILE A 192 6.31 -3.61 -6.44
CA ILE A 192 7.10 -4.77 -6.02
C ILE A 192 8.53 -4.69 -6.58
N ASP A 193 8.69 -4.37 -7.87
CA ASP A 193 9.98 -4.19 -8.56
C ASP A 193 10.80 -3.06 -7.89
N VAL A 194 10.18 -1.94 -7.48
CA VAL A 194 10.81 -0.86 -6.67
C VAL A 194 11.32 -1.39 -5.34
N TYR A 195 10.45 -1.95 -4.50
CA TYR A 195 10.82 -2.32 -3.13
C TYR A 195 11.74 -3.53 -3.07
N THR A 196 11.58 -4.50 -3.97
CA THR A 196 12.56 -5.60 -4.09
C THR A 196 13.88 -5.11 -4.67
N GLY A 197 13.89 -4.24 -5.69
CA GLY A 197 15.12 -3.76 -6.32
C GLY A 197 15.99 -2.84 -5.46
N VAL A 198 15.42 -2.16 -4.45
CA VAL A 198 16.21 -1.39 -3.46
C VAL A 198 16.87 -2.31 -2.42
N TYR A 199 16.30 -3.48 -2.14
CA TYR A 199 16.67 -4.31 -0.99
C TYR A 199 17.19 -5.72 -1.32
N LEU A 200 17.06 -6.19 -2.57
CA LEU A 200 17.41 -7.54 -3.03
C LEU A 200 18.09 -7.48 -4.41
N PRO A 201 19.23 -8.17 -4.62
CA PRO A 201 20.11 -7.95 -5.80
C PRO A 201 19.57 -8.51 -7.13
N PHE A 202 18.43 -9.21 -7.12
CA PHE A 202 17.84 -9.87 -8.28
C PHE A 202 16.67 -9.09 -8.92
N SER A 203 16.35 -7.91 -8.40
CA SER A 203 15.28 -7.04 -8.91
C SER A 203 15.84 -5.66 -9.27
N ASN A 204 15.05 -4.85 -9.98
CA ASN A 204 15.50 -3.58 -10.56
C ASN A 204 14.50 -2.45 -10.27
N ALA A 205 14.87 -1.57 -9.34
CA ALA A 205 13.98 -0.49 -8.91
C ALA A 205 13.67 0.51 -10.03
N THR A 206 14.60 0.75 -10.96
CA THR A 206 14.39 1.64 -12.12
C THR A 206 13.34 1.08 -13.08
N LYS A 207 13.30 -0.24 -13.33
CA LYS A 207 12.21 -0.88 -14.07
C LYS A 207 10.87 -0.77 -13.35
N GLY A 208 10.88 -0.87 -12.02
CA GLY A 208 9.69 -0.62 -11.20
C GLY A 208 9.17 0.82 -11.34
N LEU A 209 10.06 1.80 -11.33
CA LEU A 209 9.72 3.21 -11.61
C LEU A 209 9.20 3.40 -13.03
N GLU A 210 9.81 2.81 -14.06
CA GLU A 210 9.33 2.90 -15.45
C GLU A 210 7.89 2.37 -15.59
N ARG A 211 7.58 1.23 -14.97
CA ARG A 211 6.20 0.69 -14.91
C ARG A 211 5.23 1.67 -14.26
N LEU A 212 5.64 2.26 -13.13
CA LEU A 212 4.84 3.25 -12.39
C LEU A 212 4.65 4.55 -13.21
N GLU A 213 5.65 5.00 -13.95
CA GLU A 213 5.54 6.19 -14.79
C GLU A 213 4.66 5.96 -16.01
N LYS A 214 4.90 4.88 -16.76
CA LYS A 214 4.39 4.71 -18.13
C LYS A 214 3.07 3.94 -18.25
N TYR A 215 2.82 2.97 -17.36
CA TYR A 215 1.68 2.05 -17.50
C TYR A 215 0.76 2.03 -16.30
N ALA A 216 1.29 2.20 -15.08
CA ALA A 216 0.49 2.11 -13.86
C ALA A 216 -0.59 3.18 -13.78
N GLY A 217 -1.77 2.74 -13.36
CA GLY A 217 -2.89 3.60 -13.03
C GLY A 217 -3.58 3.08 -11.77
N PRO A 218 -4.49 3.88 -11.20
CA PRO A 218 -4.76 5.29 -11.50
C PRO A 218 -3.60 6.25 -11.14
N ARG A 219 -3.54 7.42 -11.79
CA ARG A 219 -2.31 8.25 -11.83
C ARG A 219 -1.82 8.76 -10.48
N TYR A 220 -2.70 9.20 -9.57
CA TYR A 220 -2.33 9.61 -8.19
C TYR A 220 -1.57 8.51 -7.42
N LEU A 221 -1.85 7.25 -7.74
CA LEU A 221 -1.40 6.04 -7.05
C LEU A 221 0.00 5.69 -7.52
N ALA A 222 0.17 5.79 -8.83
CA ALA A 222 1.44 5.68 -9.51
C ALA A 222 2.38 6.84 -9.14
N GLU A 223 1.92 8.09 -9.05
CA GLU A 223 2.70 9.22 -8.52
C GLU A 223 3.13 9.02 -7.06
N ARG A 224 2.22 8.56 -6.20
CA ARG A 224 2.54 8.14 -4.82
C ARG A 224 3.62 7.04 -4.83
N GLY A 225 3.55 6.10 -5.77
CA GLY A 225 4.53 5.03 -5.92
C GLY A 225 5.90 5.50 -6.39
N LEU A 226 5.95 6.38 -7.39
CA LEU A 226 7.17 7.06 -7.82
C LEU A 226 7.79 7.83 -6.64
N ALA A 227 7.00 8.62 -5.90
CA ALA A 227 7.46 9.37 -4.74
C ALA A 227 8.07 8.47 -3.65
N MET A 228 7.46 7.30 -3.39
CA MET A 228 8.01 6.31 -2.48
C MET A 228 9.29 5.67 -3.03
N GLY A 229 9.34 5.27 -4.31
CA GLY A 229 10.53 4.67 -4.91
C GLY A 229 11.73 5.60 -4.94
N TYR A 230 11.53 6.85 -5.37
CA TYR A 230 12.57 7.88 -5.33
C TYR A 230 13.03 8.18 -3.89
N LEU A 231 12.14 8.20 -2.90
CA LEU A 231 12.50 8.36 -1.48
C LEU A 231 13.39 7.21 -0.96
N GLU A 232 13.09 5.96 -1.31
CA GLU A 232 13.90 4.80 -0.92
C GLU A 232 15.24 4.77 -1.68
N MET A 233 15.27 5.19 -2.95
CA MET A 233 16.49 5.39 -3.75
C MET A 233 17.29 6.65 -3.37
N LYS A 234 16.78 7.48 -2.46
CA LYS A 234 17.34 8.76 -1.99
C LYS A 234 17.36 9.91 -3.02
N ASP A 235 16.62 9.78 -4.12
CA ASP A 235 16.40 10.84 -5.10
C ASP A 235 15.30 11.79 -4.59
N TYR A 236 15.63 12.60 -3.59
CA TYR A 236 14.62 13.33 -2.83
C TYR A 236 13.90 14.40 -3.65
N ASP A 237 14.54 14.99 -4.67
CA ASP A 237 13.92 16.04 -5.48
C ASP A 237 12.88 15.46 -6.46
N LYS A 238 13.15 14.30 -7.07
CA LYS A 238 12.10 13.57 -7.81
C LYS A 238 11.01 13.03 -6.87
N ALA A 239 11.36 12.67 -5.64
CA ALA A 239 10.37 12.27 -4.63
C ALA A 239 9.43 13.44 -4.26
N ILE A 240 9.94 14.68 -4.11
CA ILE A 240 9.12 15.88 -3.92
C ILE A 240 8.23 16.13 -5.15
N ALA A 241 8.80 16.11 -6.36
CA ALA A 241 8.03 16.36 -7.58
C ALA A 241 6.89 15.35 -7.78
N ALA A 242 7.14 14.06 -7.49
CA ALA A 242 6.12 13.02 -7.58
C ALA A 242 5.06 13.12 -6.46
N VAL A 243 5.43 13.42 -5.21
CA VAL A 243 4.43 13.57 -4.14
C VAL A 243 3.57 14.81 -4.35
N ASP A 244 4.10 15.91 -4.89
CA ASP A 244 3.28 17.09 -5.18
C ASP A 244 2.32 16.87 -6.35
N ARG A 245 2.69 16.11 -7.39
CA ARG A 245 1.73 15.63 -8.41
C ARG A 245 0.68 14.69 -7.83
N ALA A 246 1.07 13.78 -6.93
CA ALA A 246 0.11 12.94 -6.21
C ALA A 246 -0.88 13.80 -5.42
N ARG A 247 -0.40 14.82 -4.68
CA ARG A 247 -1.22 15.76 -3.89
C ARG A 247 -2.16 16.60 -4.75
N GLN A 248 -1.75 17.04 -5.94
CA GLN A 248 -2.63 17.74 -6.89
C GLN A 248 -3.81 16.87 -7.34
N LEU A 249 -3.57 15.56 -7.57
CA LEU A 249 -4.59 14.58 -7.94
C LEU A 249 -5.35 13.99 -6.72
N ALA A 250 -4.88 14.29 -5.51
CA ALA A 250 -5.37 13.74 -4.25
C ALA A 250 -5.22 14.70 -3.05
N PRO A 251 -5.86 15.88 -3.10
CA PRO A 251 -5.61 16.95 -2.13
C PRO A 251 -6.09 16.62 -0.71
N ASP A 252 -7.04 15.70 -0.56
CA ASP A 252 -7.58 15.32 0.74
C ASP A 252 -6.77 14.24 1.49
N ASN A 253 -5.78 13.58 0.87
CA ASN A 253 -5.12 12.44 1.51
C ASN A 253 -4.04 12.87 2.53
N PRO A 254 -4.26 12.66 3.85
CA PRO A 254 -3.26 12.95 4.88
C PRO A 254 -1.96 12.13 4.74
N GLU A 255 -1.99 10.95 4.11
CA GLU A 255 -0.79 10.16 3.85
C GLU A 255 0.16 10.81 2.86
N LEU A 256 -0.32 11.67 1.96
CA LEU A 256 0.53 12.37 0.99
C LEU A 256 1.20 13.59 1.62
N GLU A 257 0.51 14.31 2.51
CA GLU A 257 1.12 15.29 3.41
C GLU A 257 2.20 14.62 4.27
N TYR A 258 1.91 13.45 4.84
CA TYR A 258 2.88 12.67 5.62
C TYR A 258 4.07 12.16 4.78
N LEU A 259 3.84 11.74 3.54
CA LEU A 259 4.89 11.33 2.62
C LEU A 259 5.80 12.53 2.27
N LYS A 260 5.23 13.70 1.99
CA LYS A 260 6.01 14.93 1.78
C LYS A 260 6.80 15.32 3.03
N ALA A 261 6.20 15.25 4.22
CA ALA A 261 6.91 15.47 5.49
C ALA A 261 8.09 14.50 5.67
N ARG A 262 7.91 13.20 5.36
CA ARG A 262 8.98 12.20 5.37
C ARG A 262 10.11 12.52 4.39
N ILE A 263 9.80 13.00 3.19
CA ILE A 263 10.81 13.37 2.17
C ILE A 263 11.59 14.61 2.63
N LEU A 264 10.91 15.64 3.13
CA LEU A 264 11.55 16.86 3.66
C LEU A 264 12.49 16.55 4.84
N VAL A 265 12.08 15.69 5.78
CA VAL A 265 12.96 15.17 6.85
C VAL A 265 14.21 14.47 6.27
N LYS A 266 14.09 13.77 5.14
CA LYS A 266 15.24 13.13 4.48
C LYS A 266 16.13 14.11 3.71
N GLN A 267 15.59 15.24 3.27
CA GLN A 267 16.37 16.40 2.78
C GLN A 267 17.00 17.23 3.91
N GLY A 268 16.79 16.88 5.19
CA GLY A 268 17.22 17.69 6.33
C GLY A 268 16.38 18.96 6.57
N LYS A 269 15.29 19.16 5.81
CA LYS A 269 14.37 20.29 5.92
C LYS A 269 13.35 20.07 7.04
N ASP A 270 13.88 19.80 8.23
CA ASP A 270 13.09 19.40 9.40
C ASP A 270 12.02 20.45 9.76
N GLN A 271 12.38 21.73 9.77
CA GLN A 271 11.46 22.83 10.09
C GLN A 271 10.29 22.91 9.10
N GLU A 272 10.53 22.78 7.79
CA GLU A 272 9.49 22.83 6.76
C GLU A 272 8.50 21.66 6.94
N SER A 273 9.04 20.46 7.22
CA SER A 273 8.27 19.22 7.36
C SER A 273 7.24 19.24 8.49
N LEU A 274 7.43 20.07 9.53
CA LEU A 274 6.50 20.17 10.67
C LEU A 274 5.09 20.54 10.23
N SER A 275 4.97 21.52 9.33
CA SER A 275 3.68 21.97 8.78
C SER A 275 2.95 20.86 8.00
N TYR A 276 3.69 19.98 7.33
CA TYR A 276 3.14 18.84 6.60
C TYR A 276 2.74 17.68 7.52
N PHE A 277 3.45 17.45 8.63
CA PHE A 277 2.98 16.54 9.69
C PHE A 277 1.67 17.04 10.34
N GLU A 278 1.50 18.35 10.49
CA GLU A 278 0.30 18.95 11.09
C GLU A 278 -0.91 18.83 10.15
N LYS A 279 -0.72 19.08 8.84
CA LYS A 279 -1.74 18.78 7.82
C LYS A 279 -2.13 17.30 7.79
N ALA A 280 -1.16 16.39 7.83
CA ALA A 280 -1.42 14.95 7.88
C ALA A 280 -2.24 14.53 9.11
N LEU A 281 -1.93 15.11 10.28
CA LEU A 281 -2.61 14.79 11.53
C LEU A 281 -4.00 15.44 11.68
N SER A 282 -4.35 16.46 10.89
CA SER A 282 -5.66 17.14 10.97
C SER A 282 -6.87 16.20 10.87
N LYS A 283 -6.79 15.12 10.07
CA LYS A 283 -7.87 14.13 9.91
C LYS A 283 -8.00 13.16 11.10
N LYS A 284 -7.08 13.20 12.10
CA LYS A 284 -7.12 12.39 13.33
C LYS A 284 -8.38 12.65 14.14
N GLU A 285 -8.76 13.91 14.33
CA GLU A 285 -9.89 14.34 15.17
C GLU A 285 -11.24 13.85 14.63
N GLN A 286 -11.31 13.64 13.31
CA GLN A 286 -12.47 13.09 12.61
C GLN A 286 -12.55 11.55 12.71
N ASN A 287 -11.60 10.92 13.40
CA ASN A 287 -11.41 9.47 13.54
C ASN A 287 -11.38 8.74 12.18
N GLN A 288 -10.72 9.33 11.18
CA GLN A 288 -10.59 8.78 9.83
C GLN A 288 -9.32 7.92 9.65
N LEU A 289 -8.33 8.08 10.53
CA LEU A 289 -7.00 7.45 10.44
C LEU A 289 -6.84 6.28 11.44
N PRO A 290 -6.21 5.15 11.05
CA PRO A 290 -5.92 4.05 11.97
C PRO A 290 -4.95 4.47 13.08
N LEU A 291 -5.17 3.94 14.29
CA LEU A 291 -4.36 4.25 15.47
C LEU A 291 -2.84 4.03 15.26
N GLY A 292 -2.46 3.02 14.49
CA GLY A 292 -1.06 2.77 14.13
C GLY A 292 -0.43 3.86 13.26
N LEU A 293 -1.17 4.35 12.26
CA LEU A 293 -0.74 5.41 11.37
C LEU A 293 -0.62 6.74 12.12
N VAL A 294 -1.60 7.07 12.97
CA VAL A 294 -1.56 8.24 13.86
C VAL A 294 -0.35 8.19 14.79
N LYS A 295 -0.14 7.09 15.52
CA LYS A 295 1.01 6.90 16.43
C LYS A 295 2.35 6.98 15.69
N GLU A 296 2.41 6.61 14.41
CA GLU A 296 3.60 6.80 13.59
C GLU A 296 3.81 8.27 13.19
N MET A 297 2.78 8.94 12.68
CA MET A 297 2.83 10.36 12.30
C MET A 297 3.29 11.22 13.49
N GLU A 298 2.67 11.03 14.66
CA GLU A 298 3.05 11.70 15.92
C GLU A 298 4.50 11.43 16.33
N ARG A 299 4.95 10.17 16.23
CA ARG A 299 6.34 9.78 16.55
C ARG A 299 7.35 10.38 15.57
N ALA A 300 6.99 10.52 14.29
CA ALA A 300 7.84 11.15 13.28
C ALA A 300 7.91 12.67 13.48
N GLN A 301 6.78 13.31 13.76
CA GLN A 301 6.70 14.74 14.08
C GLN A 301 7.47 15.07 15.36
N ARG A 302 7.23 14.36 16.47
CA ARG A 302 7.94 14.59 17.74
C ARG A 302 9.45 14.50 17.57
N LYS A 303 9.94 13.44 16.93
CA LYS A 303 11.38 13.27 16.63
C LYS A 303 11.97 14.43 15.82
N THR A 304 11.13 15.11 15.03
CA THR A 304 11.55 16.24 14.19
C THR A 304 11.53 17.55 14.98
N LYS A 305 10.52 17.75 15.85
CA LYS A 305 10.52 18.85 16.84
C LYS A 305 11.73 18.74 17.80
N GLU A 306 12.11 17.52 18.21
CA GLU A 306 13.34 17.24 18.98
C GLU A 306 14.62 17.69 18.25
N ARG A 307 14.78 17.37 16.95
CA ARG A 307 15.93 17.80 16.14
C ARG A 307 15.97 19.32 15.92
N VAL A 308 14.83 19.94 15.63
CA VAL A 308 14.69 21.40 15.49
C VAL A 308 15.08 22.13 16.77
N ALA A 309 14.67 21.63 17.94
CA ALA A 309 15.00 22.22 19.23
C ALA A 309 16.46 21.95 19.70
N GLY A 310 17.26 21.20 18.94
CA GLY A 310 18.60 20.76 19.35
C GLY A 310 18.60 19.67 20.44
N VAL A 311 17.43 19.23 20.91
CA VAL A 311 17.27 18.24 21.99
C VAL A 311 17.42 16.82 21.42
N GLY A 312 18.67 16.44 21.11
CA GLY A 312 18.96 15.13 20.55
C GLY A 312 20.37 14.92 19.98
N LYS A 313 21.38 15.61 20.52
CA LYS A 313 22.80 15.28 20.35
C LYS A 313 23.34 14.68 21.65
#